data_AF-A0A3M1R0N4-F1
#
_entry.id   AF-A0A3M1R0N4-F1
#
_cell.length_a   1.000
_cell.length_b   1.000
_cell.length_c   1.000
_cell.angle_alpha   90.00
_cell.angle_beta   90.00
_cell.angle_gamma   90.00
#
_symmetry.space_group_name_H-M   'P 1'
#
loop_
_entity.id
_entity.type
_entity.pdbx_description
1 polymer ?
#
loop_
_entity_poly.entity_id
_entity_poly.type
_entity_poly.pdbx_seq_one_letter_code
_entity_poly.pdbx_strand_id
1 'polypeptide(L)'
;MTAMSPLGLLAQEDVFVRGNQSEAALWLLVAAAFAWYAWRQDGVRRRRCWQAAGVFLAFGISDLAEIRTGGWWKPWWLFAWKAACVVAMVWLLIDDIRRKRAEKATAASNGGVPEAKIPRDDSNGAKK
;
A
#
# COMPACT_ATOMS: atom_id res chain seq x y z
N MET A 1 27.68 33.14 -10.15
CA MET A 1 26.68 32.90 -9.08
C MET A 1 25.49 33.78 -9.38
N THR A 2 24.48 33.25 -10.07
CA THR A 2 23.30 34.00 -10.48
C THR A 2 22.37 34.12 -9.27
N ALA A 3 22.19 35.32 -8.73
CA ALA A 3 21.22 35.55 -7.67
C ALA A 3 19.82 35.31 -8.25
N MET A 4 19.12 34.28 -7.77
CA MET A 4 17.73 34.04 -8.15
C MET A 4 16.88 35.23 -7.68
N SER A 5 16.10 35.79 -8.59
CA SER A 5 15.15 36.87 -8.30
C SER A 5 14.15 36.41 -7.23
N PRO A 6 13.65 37.30 -6.35
CA PRO A 6 12.68 36.93 -5.31
C PRO A 6 11.42 36.25 -5.87
N LEU A 7 11.00 36.59 -7.10
CA LEU A 7 9.93 35.90 -7.83
C LEU A 7 10.23 34.42 -8.15
N GLY A 8 11.48 34.10 -8.49
CA GLY A 8 11.89 32.73 -8.78
C GLY A 8 11.94 31.85 -7.53
N LEU A 9 12.24 32.45 -6.37
CA LEU A 9 12.25 31.76 -5.08
C LEU A 9 10.83 31.41 -4.63
N LEU A 10 9.87 32.35 -4.78
CA LEU A 10 8.46 32.12 -4.48
C LEU A 10 7.83 31.03 -5.36
N ALA A 11 8.14 31.04 -6.67
CA ALA A 11 7.61 30.03 -7.59
C ALA A 11 8.14 28.61 -7.27
N GLN A 12 9.39 28.49 -6.82
CA GLN A 12 9.98 27.21 -6.45
C GLN A 12 9.38 26.65 -5.15
N GLU A 13 9.14 27.51 -4.15
CA GLU A 13 8.45 27.17 -2.90
C GLU A 13 7.03 26.66 -3.19
N ASP A 14 6.29 27.35 -4.06
CA ASP A 14 4.92 26.97 -4.44
C ASP A 14 4.84 25.59 -5.10
N VAL A 15 5.77 25.28 -6.01
CA VAL A 15 5.83 23.98 -6.68
C VAL A 15 6.18 22.87 -5.69
N PHE A 16 7.14 23.12 -4.78
CA PHE A 16 7.55 22.17 -3.75
C PHE A 16 6.40 21.83 -2.80
N VAL A 17 5.72 22.84 -2.24
CA VAL A 17 4.62 22.64 -1.29
C VAL A 17 3.44 21.95 -1.98
N ARG A 18 3.02 22.41 -3.16
CA ARG A 18 1.85 21.85 -3.86
C ARG A 18 2.11 20.44 -4.38
N GLY A 19 3.32 20.16 -4.88
CA GLY A 19 3.70 18.82 -5.32
C GLY A 19 3.61 17.83 -4.16
N ASN A 20 4.23 18.18 -3.04
CA ASN A 20 4.30 17.31 -1.88
C ASN A 20 2.94 17.14 -1.16
N GLN A 21 2.08 18.17 -1.16
CA GLN A 21 0.68 18.04 -0.73
C GLN A 21 -0.12 17.08 -1.61
N SER A 22 0.10 17.13 -2.93
CA SER A 22 -0.60 16.27 -3.89
C SER A 22 -0.15 14.82 -3.75
N GLU A 23 1.16 14.60 -3.54
CA GLU A 23 1.72 13.28 -3.24
C GLU A 23 1.15 12.73 -1.92
N ALA A 24 1.20 13.51 -0.84
CA ALA A 24 0.63 13.10 0.44
C ALA A 24 -0.86 12.73 0.31
N ALA A 25 -1.66 13.54 -0.38
CA ALA A 25 -3.07 13.26 -0.62
C ALA A 25 -3.27 11.94 -1.37
N LEU A 26 -2.48 11.68 -2.42
CA LEU A 26 -2.52 10.44 -3.17
C LEU A 26 -2.21 9.23 -2.29
N TRP A 27 -1.17 9.28 -1.48
CA TRP A 27 -0.79 8.16 -0.61
C TRP A 27 -1.82 7.90 0.49
N LEU A 28 -2.43 8.95 1.04
CA LEU A 28 -3.52 8.82 2.00
C LEU A 28 -4.77 8.18 1.38
N LEU A 29 -5.10 8.51 0.12
CA LEU A 29 -6.20 7.88 -0.61
C LEU A 29 -5.92 6.39 -0.85
N VAL A 30 -4.69 6.03 -1.23
CA VAL A 30 -4.27 4.63 -1.38
C VAL A 30 -4.37 3.88 -0.04
N ALA A 31 -3.90 4.49 1.05
CA ALA A 31 -4.02 3.93 2.39
C ALA A 31 -5.48 3.69 2.78
N ALA A 32 -6.36 4.66 2.52
CA ALA A 32 -7.79 4.55 2.76
C ALA A 32 -8.44 3.44 1.93
N ALA A 33 -8.07 3.30 0.65
CA ALA A 33 -8.55 2.23 -0.22
C ALA A 33 -8.14 0.84 0.32
N PHE A 34 -6.89 0.68 0.77
CA PHE A 34 -6.44 -0.57 1.39
C PHE A 34 -7.15 -0.86 2.72
N ALA A 35 -7.36 0.15 3.56
CA ALA A 35 -8.10 0.00 4.82
C ALA A 35 -9.57 -0.40 4.56
N TRP A 36 -10.23 0.28 3.61
CA TRP A 36 -11.58 -0.06 3.18
C TRP A 36 -11.67 -1.49 2.64
N TYR A 37 -10.72 -1.87 1.79
CA TYR A 37 -10.67 -3.23 1.28
C TYR A 37 -10.40 -4.25 2.40
N ALA A 38 -9.53 -3.93 3.37
CA ALA A 38 -9.24 -4.79 4.52
C ALA A 38 -10.50 -5.10 5.33
N TRP A 39 -11.41 -4.14 5.51
CA TRP A 39 -12.68 -4.36 6.21
C TRP A 39 -13.60 -5.38 5.53
N ARG A 40 -13.40 -5.66 4.24
CA ARG A 40 -14.18 -6.63 3.47
C ARG A 40 -13.47 -7.97 3.28
N GLN A 41 -12.29 -8.16 3.88
CA GLN A 41 -11.49 -9.38 3.73
C GLN A 41 -11.32 -10.10 5.07
N ASP A 42 -11.11 -11.40 5.00
CA ASP A 42 -10.84 -12.25 6.16
C ASP A 42 -9.41 -12.81 6.16
N GLY A 43 -8.97 -13.23 7.35
CA GLY A 43 -7.72 -13.97 7.55
C GLY A 43 -6.46 -13.24 7.07
N VAL A 44 -5.64 -13.97 6.31
CA VAL A 44 -4.30 -13.52 5.89
C VAL A 44 -4.37 -12.30 4.96
N ARG A 45 -5.41 -12.19 4.13
CA ARG A 45 -5.62 -11.05 3.22
C ARG A 45 -5.93 -9.76 3.99
N ARG A 46 -6.74 -9.85 5.05
CA ARG A 46 -7.03 -8.72 5.95
C ARG A 46 -5.77 -8.12 6.55
N ARG A 47 -4.91 -8.96 7.14
CA ARG A 47 -3.66 -8.52 7.78
C ARG A 47 -2.74 -7.78 6.82
N ARG A 48 -2.63 -8.26 5.57
CA ARG A 48 -1.80 -7.63 4.54
C ARG A 48 -2.34 -6.29 4.07
N CYS A 49 -3.65 -6.18 3.91
CA CYS A 49 -4.28 -4.93 3.53
C CYS A 49 -4.09 -3.87 4.63
N TRP A 50 -4.15 -4.26 5.90
CA TRP A 50 -3.78 -3.37 7.01
C TRP A 50 -2.30 -3.00 7.03
N GLN A 51 -1.40 -3.94 6.73
CA GLN A 51 0.03 -3.64 6.60
C GLN A 51 0.28 -2.65 5.46
N ALA A 52 -0.32 -2.87 4.29
CA ALA A 52 -0.23 -1.95 3.16
C ALA A 52 -0.80 -0.57 3.53
N ALA A 53 -2.00 -0.50 4.10
CA ALA A 53 -2.61 0.75 4.55
C ALA A 53 -1.70 1.52 5.51
N GLY A 54 -1.10 0.84 6.50
CA GLY A 54 -0.18 1.45 7.45
C GLY A 54 1.09 2.00 6.78
N VAL A 55 1.67 1.27 5.83
CA VAL A 55 2.88 1.71 5.11
C VAL A 55 2.60 2.92 4.22
N PHE A 56 1.50 2.91 3.45
CA PHE A 56 1.10 4.04 2.61
C PHE A 56 0.72 5.27 3.43
N LEU A 57 0.04 5.08 4.57
CA LEU A 57 -0.27 6.15 5.51
C LEU A 57 1.02 6.77 6.06
N ALA A 58 1.98 5.95 6.49
CA ALA A 58 3.26 6.42 7.00
C ALA A 58 4.07 7.17 5.91
N PHE A 59 4.03 6.70 4.66
CA PHE A 59 4.67 7.39 3.54
C PHE A 59 4.03 8.76 3.26
N GLY A 60 2.70 8.85 3.17
CA GLY A 60 2.01 10.12 2.99
C GLY A 60 2.21 11.12 4.15
N ILE A 61 2.36 10.63 5.39
CA ILE A 61 2.75 11.48 6.54
C ILE A 61 4.19 11.98 6.39
N SER A 62 5.10 11.17 5.85
CA SER A 62 6.48 11.58 5.61
C SER A 62 6.57 12.71 4.56
N ASP A 63 5.69 12.71 3.56
CA ASP A 63 5.55 13.79 2.59
C ASP A 63 5.05 15.08 3.27
N LEU A 64 4.00 15.00 4.11
CA LEU A 64 3.55 16.17 4.91
C LEU A 64 4.65 16.73 5.82
N ALA A 65 5.49 15.86 6.40
CA ALA A 65 6.61 16.26 7.23
C ALA A 65 7.73 16.96 6.43
N GLU A 66 7.88 16.66 5.14
CA GLU A 66 8.82 17.33 4.25
C GLU A 66 8.42 18.79 4.00
N ILE A 67 7.13 19.12 3.94
CA ILE A 67 6.65 20.52 3.87
C ILE A 67 7.11 21.31 5.10
N ARG A 68 7.06 20.69 6.30
CA ARG A 68 7.42 21.35 7.55
C ARG A 68 8.93 21.50 7.77
N THR A 69 9.72 20.63 7.15
CA THR A 69 11.18 20.58 7.35
C THR A 69 11.95 21.30 6.26
N GLY A 70 11.30 21.68 5.16
CA GLY A 70 11.91 22.45 4.08
C GLY A 70 12.82 21.63 3.17
N GLY A 71 12.78 20.30 3.26
CA GLY A 71 13.47 19.43 2.30
C GLY A 71 13.55 17.95 2.68
N TRP A 72 13.50 17.09 1.67
CA TRP A 72 13.61 15.63 1.76
C TRP A 72 14.82 15.05 2.53
N TRP A 73 15.96 15.77 2.60
CA TRP A 73 17.21 15.25 3.18
C TRP A 73 17.53 15.74 4.59
N LYS A 74 16.80 16.75 5.08
CA LYS A 74 17.11 17.41 6.36
C LYS A 74 15.84 17.49 7.18
N PRO A 75 15.72 16.75 8.29
CA PRO A 75 16.68 15.81 8.89
C PRO A 75 16.81 14.45 8.19
N TRP A 76 17.99 13.80 8.30
CA TRP A 76 18.32 12.50 7.67
C TRP A 76 17.35 11.36 8.03
N TRP A 77 16.67 11.46 9.17
CA TRP A 77 15.69 10.46 9.60
C TRP A 77 14.46 10.41 8.67
N LEU A 78 14.10 11.52 8.03
CA LEU A 78 13.00 11.55 7.05
C LEU A 78 13.31 10.70 5.82
N PHE A 79 14.55 10.78 5.35
CA PHE A 79 15.03 9.91 4.28
C PHE A 79 15.01 8.44 4.71
N ALA A 80 15.47 8.12 5.93
CA ALA A 80 15.41 6.76 6.46
C ALA A 80 13.97 6.23 6.57
N TRP A 81 13.02 7.08 6.98
CA TRP A 81 11.60 6.75 7.02
C TRP A 81 11.06 6.45 5.62
N LYS A 82 11.26 7.36 4.65
CA LYS A 82 10.84 7.13 3.25
C LYS A 82 11.44 5.84 2.70
N ALA A 83 12.73 5.60 2.91
CA ALA A 83 13.40 4.38 2.48
C ALA A 83 12.80 3.13 3.12
N ALA A 84 12.51 3.15 4.43
CA ALA A 84 11.88 2.03 5.12
C ALA A 84 10.46 1.75 4.58
N CYS A 85 9.68 2.80 4.31
CA CYS A 85 8.36 2.68 3.69
C CYS A 85 8.44 2.06 2.28
N VAL A 86 9.36 2.54 1.43
CA VAL A 86 9.55 1.99 0.08
C VAL A 86 9.96 0.52 0.14
N VAL A 87 10.89 0.15 1.02
CA VAL A 87 11.29 -1.26 1.22
C VAL A 87 10.09 -2.11 1.65
N ALA A 88 9.26 -1.61 2.58
CA ALA A 88 8.05 -2.31 3.01
C ALA A 88 7.02 -2.47 1.87
N MET A 89 6.82 -1.43 1.04
CA MET A 89 5.94 -1.50 -0.14
C MET A 89 6.43 -2.53 -1.15
N VAL A 90 7.73 -2.50 -1.48
CA VAL A 90 8.35 -3.45 -2.41
C VAL A 90 8.24 -4.87 -1.87
N TRP A 91 8.48 -5.07 -0.57
CA TRP A 91 8.36 -6.38 0.06
C TRP A 91 6.92 -6.92 0.01
N LEU A 92 5.93 -6.10 0.35
CA LEU A 92 4.51 -6.47 0.26
C LEU A 92 4.10 -6.80 -1.19
N LEU A 93 4.58 -6.03 -2.16
CA LEU A 93 4.32 -6.29 -3.59
C LEU A 93 4.94 -7.61 -4.05
N ILE A 94 6.21 -7.86 -3.69
CA ILE A 94 6.90 -9.10 -4.04
C ILE A 94 6.20 -10.32 -3.41
N ASP A 95 5.79 -10.23 -2.14
CA ASP A 95 5.09 -11.33 -1.47
C ASP A 95 3.70 -11.59 -2.07
N ASP A 96 2.96 -10.55 -2.49
CA ASP A 96 1.69 -10.71 -3.23
C ASP A 96 1.89 -11.40 -4.58
N ILE A 97 2.89 -10.96 -5.36
CA ILE A 97 3.20 -11.55 -6.68
C ILE A 97 3.64 -13.02 -6.51
N ARG A 98 4.50 -13.31 -5.54
CA ARG A 98 4.98 -14.68 -5.26
C ARG A 98 3.82 -15.62 -4.91
N ARG A 99 2.83 -15.14 -4.16
CA ARG A 99 1.65 -15.95 -3.79
C ARG A 99 0.73 -16.20 -4.95
N LYS A 100 0.40 -15.16 -5.73
CA LYS A 100 -0.40 -15.33 -6.96
C LYS A 100 0.27 -16.30 -7.93
N ARG A 101 1.61 -16.31 -7.99
CA ARG A 101 2.36 -17.30 -8.79
C ARG A 101 2.30 -18.70 -8.19
N ALA A 102 2.44 -18.85 -6.87
CA ALA A 102 2.31 -20.13 -6.19
C ALA A 102 0.91 -20.73 -6.35
N GLU A 103 -0.15 -19.93 -6.15
CA GLU A 103 -1.55 -20.32 -6.34
C GLU A 103 -1.81 -20.80 -7.79
N LYS A 104 -1.30 -20.06 -8.79
CA LYS A 104 -1.39 -20.46 -10.20
C LYS A 104 -0.60 -21.73 -10.50
N ALA A 105 0.59 -21.90 -9.91
CA ALA A 105 1.41 -23.10 -10.10
C ALA A 105 0.72 -24.34 -9.51
N THR A 106 0.15 -24.23 -8.31
CA THR A 106 -0.64 -25.29 -7.68
C THR A 106 -1.91 -25.60 -8.47
N ALA A 107 -2.61 -24.58 -9.00
CA ALA A 107 -3.79 -24.78 -9.85
C ALA A 107 -3.45 -25.46 -11.19
N ALA A 108 -2.30 -25.12 -11.78
CA ALA A 108 -1.81 -25.75 -13.00
C ALA A 108 -1.33 -27.18 -12.77
N SER A 109 -0.68 -27.47 -11.64
CA SER A 109 -0.27 -28.84 -11.28
C SER A 109 -1.45 -29.74 -10.93
N ASN A 110 -2.53 -29.17 -10.35
CA ASN A 110 -3.75 -29.90 -10.02
C ASN A 110 -4.71 -30.08 -11.21
N GLY A 111 -4.33 -29.63 -12.41
CA GLY A 111 -4.93 -30.03 -13.68
C GLY A 111 -6.45 -29.99 -13.74
N GLY A 112 -7.07 -28.81 -13.78
CA GLY A 112 -8.37 -28.62 -14.45
C GLY A 112 -9.56 -29.51 -14.03
N VAL A 113 -9.56 -30.15 -12.86
CA VAL A 113 -10.76 -30.78 -12.33
C VAL A 113 -11.45 -29.73 -11.45
N PRO A 114 -12.57 -29.11 -11.89
CA PRO A 114 -13.40 -28.34 -10.98
C PRO A 114 -13.80 -29.29 -9.85
N GLU A 115 -13.44 -28.94 -8.62
CA GLU A 115 -13.91 -29.62 -7.43
C GLU A 115 -15.43 -29.56 -7.47
N ALA A 116 -16.03 -30.63 -8.00
CA ALA A 116 -17.46 -30.82 -8.02
C ALA A 116 -17.87 -30.70 -6.57
N LYS A 117 -18.60 -29.63 -6.28
CA LYS A 117 -19.23 -29.38 -4.99
C LYS A 117 -20.07 -30.60 -4.69
N ILE A 118 -19.52 -31.59 -3.98
CA ILE A 118 -20.22 -32.81 -3.62
C ILE A 118 -21.43 -32.33 -2.84
N PRO A 119 -22.67 -32.55 -3.34
CA PRO A 119 -23.86 -32.19 -2.60
C PRO A 119 -23.76 -32.87 -1.23
N ARG A 120 -23.87 -32.09 -0.16
CA ARG A 120 -24.10 -32.69 1.15
C ARG A 120 -25.38 -33.51 1.03
N ASP A 121 -25.27 -34.77 1.39
CA ASP A 121 -26.40 -35.67 1.55
C ASP A 121 -27.08 -35.31 2.87
N ASP A 122 -28.22 -34.62 2.77
CA ASP A 122 -29.02 -34.14 3.90
C ASP A 122 -29.90 -35.26 4.48
N SER A 123 -29.70 -36.53 4.09
CA SER A 123 -30.51 -37.66 4.55
C SER A 123 -30.12 -38.15 5.96
N ASN A 124 -30.11 -37.23 6.95
CA ASN A 124 -30.15 -37.65 8.35
C ASN A 124 -30.88 -36.63 9.24
N GLY A 125 -32.21 -36.58 9.12
CA GLY A 125 -33.04 -35.70 9.94
C GLY A 125 -34.47 -36.18 10.20
N ALA A 126 -34.79 -37.44 9.89
CA ALA A 126 -36.13 -38.00 10.12
C ALA A 126 -36.07 -39.31 10.91
N LYS A 127 -35.68 -39.24 12.18
CA LYS A 127 -36.07 -40.26 13.17
C LYS A 127 -36.36 -39.63 14.54
N LYS A 128 -37.66 -39.64 14.82
CA LYS A 128 -38.38 -39.63 16.11
C LYS A 128 -38.53 -38.30 16.83
#